data_AF-A0A536P368-F1
#
_entry.id   AF-A0A536P368-F1
#
_cell.length_a   1.000
_cell.length_b   1.000
_cell.length_c   1.000
_cell.angle_alpha   90.00
_cell.angle_beta   90.00
_cell.angle_gamma   90.00
#
_symmetry.space_group_name_H-M   'P 1'
#
loop_
_entity.id
_entity.type
_entity.pdbx_description
1 polymer ?
#
loop_
_entity_poly.entity_id
_entity_poly.type
_entity_poly.pdbx_seq_one_letter_code
_entity_poly.pdbx_strand_id
1 'polypeptide(L)'
;MPRHHSEQMFATQPLLKSGARLPYGWIVYLHVASVLGFLALHGVSVVIPWQLRRNQDPAGARLLLLLSISTVRFAYGFLVAAVVTGVLAGLAGHWWGQRWIWAALVLVIVMMGVMGAMSRGYHEARQAGGAVARPNPVGFTVVGAGGLLILLWLMVLKPF
;
A
#
# COMPACT_ATOMS: atom_id res chain seq x y z
N MET A 1 -0.25 -70.29 0.70
CA MET A 1 0.71 -69.31 1.26
C MET A 1 0.82 -68.14 0.30
N PRO A 2 0.92 -66.89 0.80
CA PRO A 2 0.06 -65.78 0.37
C PRO A 2 0.71 -64.76 -0.57
N ARG A 3 -0.15 -64.05 -1.31
CA ARG A 3 0.15 -62.96 -2.23
C ARG A 3 0.62 -61.72 -1.45
N HIS A 4 1.88 -61.31 -1.61
CA HIS A 4 2.44 -60.08 -1.01
C HIS A 4 2.87 -59.05 -2.08
N HIS A 5 2.00 -58.74 -3.05
CA HIS A 5 2.30 -57.75 -4.09
C HIS A 5 1.35 -56.53 -4.11
N SER A 6 0.41 -56.41 -3.18
CA SER A 6 -0.60 -55.34 -3.18
C SER A 6 -0.39 -54.23 -2.14
N GLU A 7 0.65 -54.29 -1.30
CA GLU A 7 0.81 -53.36 -0.17
C GLU A 7 1.74 -52.17 -0.45
N GLN A 8 2.38 -52.10 -1.62
CA GLN A 8 3.37 -51.05 -1.90
C GLN A 8 2.85 -49.85 -2.70
N MET A 9 1.58 -49.82 -3.12
CA MET A 9 1.01 -48.66 -3.84
C MET A 9 0.31 -47.63 -2.94
N PHE A 10 0.08 -47.93 -1.65
CA PHE A 10 -0.72 -47.08 -0.76
C PHE A 10 0.07 -46.32 0.32
N ALA A 11 1.37 -46.59 0.47
CA ALA A 11 2.22 -45.88 1.41
C ALA A 11 3.16 -44.95 0.66
N THR A 12 3.20 -43.68 1.07
CA THR A 12 4.06 -42.59 0.56
C THR A 12 3.53 -41.80 -0.63
N GLN A 13 2.28 -41.32 -0.54
CA GLN A 13 2.08 -39.92 -0.93
C GLN A 13 2.81 -39.06 0.10
N PRO A 14 3.88 -38.30 -0.24
CA PRO A 14 4.49 -37.36 0.69
C PRO A 14 3.53 -36.19 0.89
N LEU A 15 2.56 -36.37 1.77
CA LEU A 15 1.54 -35.41 2.19
C LEU A 15 2.14 -34.23 3.00
N LEU A 16 3.46 -34.05 2.94
CA LEU A 16 4.25 -33.11 3.74
C LEU A 16 5.30 -32.39 2.88
N LYS A 17 4.91 -31.88 1.71
CA LYS A 17 5.67 -30.86 0.97
C LYS A 17 4.91 -29.53 0.86
N SER A 18 4.04 -29.25 1.84
CA SER A 18 3.14 -28.10 1.87
C SER A 18 3.54 -27.01 2.88
N GLY A 19 4.52 -27.27 3.74
CA GLY A 19 4.89 -26.35 4.84
C GLY A 19 5.55 -25.04 4.41
N ALA A 20 6.19 -24.98 3.23
CA ALA A 20 6.89 -23.78 2.76
C ALA A 20 6.01 -22.79 1.95
N ARG A 21 4.80 -23.20 1.52
CA ARG A 21 3.90 -22.33 0.74
C ARG A 21 3.03 -21.42 1.62
N LEU A 22 2.71 -21.90 2.83
CA LEU A 22 1.95 -21.15 3.83
C LEU A 22 2.65 -19.86 4.30
N PRO A 23 3.96 -19.85 4.68
CA PRO A 23 4.61 -18.64 5.17
C PRO A 23 4.75 -17.56 4.08
N TYR A 24 5.17 -17.92 2.87
CA TYR A 24 5.31 -16.96 1.78
C TYR A 24 3.96 -16.41 1.29
N GLY A 25 2.96 -17.30 1.12
CA GLY A 25 1.61 -16.91 0.71
C GLY A 25 0.96 -15.91 1.68
N TRP A 26 1.14 -16.12 2.99
CA TRP A 26 0.67 -15.18 4.01
C TRP A 26 1.36 -13.81 3.95
N ILE A 27 2.67 -13.77 3.71
CA ILE A 27 3.39 -12.49 3.56
C ILE A 27 2.86 -11.72 2.34
N VAL A 28 2.66 -12.39 1.21
CA VAL A 28 2.08 -11.77 0.01
C VAL A 28 0.65 -11.29 0.27
N TYR A 29 -0.17 -12.10 0.95
CA TYR A 29 -1.51 -11.69 1.34
C TYR A 29 -1.49 -10.43 2.22
N LEU A 30 -0.64 -10.39 3.25
CA LEU A 30 -0.50 -9.22 4.12
C LEU A 30 0.01 -8.00 3.37
N HIS A 31 0.90 -8.19 2.38
CA HIS A 31 1.35 -7.12 1.51
C HIS A 31 0.20 -6.53 0.67
N VAL A 32 -0.56 -7.38 -0.01
CA VAL A 32 -1.70 -6.92 -0.82
C VAL A 32 -2.78 -6.30 0.06
N ALA A 33 -3.11 -6.92 1.20
CA ALA A 33 -4.10 -6.40 2.14
C ALA A 33 -3.68 -5.03 2.70
N SER A 34 -2.39 -4.83 2.98
CA SER A 34 -1.89 -3.55 3.47
C SER A 34 -1.87 -2.47 2.39
N VAL A 35 -1.54 -2.80 1.14
CA VAL A 35 -1.68 -1.88 0.01
C VAL A 35 -3.14 -1.47 -0.20
N LEU A 36 -4.08 -2.42 -0.14
CA LEU A 36 -5.52 -2.12 -0.26
C LEU A 36 -6.03 -1.27 0.91
N GLY A 37 -5.63 -1.57 2.14
CA GLY A 37 -5.97 -0.79 3.32
C GLY A 37 -5.40 0.63 3.25
N PHE A 38 -4.16 0.77 2.78
CA PHE A 38 -3.54 2.07 2.49
C PHE A 38 -4.38 2.83 1.45
N LEU A 39 -4.70 2.20 0.32
CA LEU A 39 -5.43 2.86 -0.76
C LEU A 39 -6.84 3.28 -0.35
N ALA A 40 -7.53 2.49 0.47
CA ALA A 40 -8.84 2.82 1.01
C ALA A 40 -8.78 4.06 1.92
N LEU A 41 -7.87 4.07 2.91
CA LEU A 41 -7.77 5.16 3.89
C LEU A 41 -7.11 6.42 3.31
N HIS A 42 -6.12 6.24 2.44
CA HIS A 42 -5.48 7.33 1.69
C HIS A 42 -6.42 7.93 0.64
N GLY A 43 -7.22 7.10 -0.05
CA GLY A 43 -8.22 7.55 -1.01
C GLY A 43 -9.33 8.38 -0.37
N VAL A 44 -9.83 7.97 0.80
CA VAL A 44 -10.84 8.74 1.56
C VAL A 44 -10.33 10.13 1.94
N SER A 45 -9.04 10.27 2.26
CA SER A 45 -8.46 11.57 2.62
C SER A 45 -8.37 12.56 1.44
N VAL A 46 -8.42 12.08 0.19
CA VAL A 46 -8.52 12.95 -1.01
C VAL A 46 -9.93 13.53 -1.19
N VAL A 47 -10.96 12.88 -0.65
CA VAL A 47 -12.37 13.30 -0.79
C VAL A 47 -12.77 14.34 0.26
N ILE A 48 -12.13 14.35 1.44
CA ILE A 48 -12.42 15.28 2.55
C ILE A 48 -12.31 16.76 2.13
N PRO A 49 -11.26 17.23 1.40
CA PRO A 49 -11.19 18.60 0.92
C PRO A 49 -12.36 18.99 0.00
N TRP A 50 -12.86 18.05 -0.81
CA TRP A 50 -14.03 18.28 -1.67
C TRP A 50 -15.32 18.42 -0.85
N GLN A 51 -15.50 17.61 0.19
CA GLN A 51 -16.63 17.72 1.10
C GLN A 51 -16.57 18.99 1.97
N LEU A 52 -15.38 19.43 2.37
CA LEU A 52 -15.20 20.67 3.13
C LEU A 52 -15.58 21.91 2.30
N ARG A 53 -15.47 21.86 0.96
CA ARG A 53 -16.00 22.93 0.08
C ARG A 53 -17.52 22.93 0.00
N ARG A 54 -18.18 21.80 0.33
CA ARG A 54 -19.64 21.65 0.32
C ARG A 54 -20.29 21.95 1.67
N ASN A 55 -19.58 21.71 2.77
CA ASN A 55 -20.09 21.92 4.14
C ASN A 55 -19.65 23.28 4.69
N GLN A 56 -20.60 24.22 4.82
CA GLN A 56 -20.35 25.57 5.35
C GLN A 56 -20.48 25.67 6.88
N ASP A 57 -20.81 24.58 7.57
CA ASP A 57 -20.98 24.55 9.03
C ASP A 57 -19.62 24.34 9.76
N PRO A 58 -19.19 25.28 10.63
CA PRO A 58 -17.95 25.18 11.39
C PRO A 58 -17.90 23.97 12.36
N ALA A 59 -19.04 23.49 12.88
CA ALA A 59 -19.06 22.31 13.75
C ALA A 59 -18.79 21.02 12.96
N GLY A 60 -19.44 20.88 11.80
CA GLY A 60 -19.21 19.76 10.88
C GLY A 60 -17.78 19.72 10.31
N ALA A 61 -17.20 20.89 10.02
CA ALA A 61 -15.82 21.00 9.58
C ALA A 61 -14.82 20.45 10.62
N ARG A 62 -15.04 20.72 11.91
CA ARG A 62 -14.15 20.26 12.99
C ARG A 62 -14.20 18.74 13.17
N LEU A 63 -15.39 18.13 13.06
CA LEU A 63 -15.56 16.68 13.11
C LEU A 63 -14.89 16.00 11.90
N LEU A 64 -15.07 16.54 10.69
CA LEU A 64 -14.42 16.05 9.48
C LEU A 64 -12.89 16.12 9.57
N LEU A 65 -12.35 17.18 10.19
CA LEU A 65 -10.91 17.32 10.40
C LEU A 65 -10.35 16.32 11.41
N LEU A 66 -11.05 16.08 12.53
CA LEU A 66 -10.63 15.06 13.51
C LEU A 66 -10.66 13.65 12.90
N LEU A 67 -11.69 13.34 12.11
CA LEU A 67 -11.81 12.09 11.39
C LEU A 67 -10.73 11.94 10.29
N SER A 68 -10.38 13.05 9.63
CA SER A 68 -9.30 13.08 8.64
C SER A 68 -7.94 12.78 9.26
N ILE A 69 -7.62 13.36 10.43
CA ILE A 69 -6.33 13.14 11.10
C ILE A 69 -6.18 11.66 11.51
N SER A 70 -7.24 11.03 12.02
CA SER A 70 -7.19 9.61 12.38
C SER A 70 -7.02 8.73 11.14
N THR A 71 -7.75 9.00 10.06
CA THR A 71 -7.69 8.24 8.80
C THR A 71 -6.30 8.31 8.17
N VAL A 72 -5.65 9.49 8.19
CA VAL A 72 -4.27 9.67 7.71
C VAL A 72 -3.26 8.87 8.55
N ARG A 73 -3.41 8.84 9.88
CA ARG A 73 -2.55 8.04 10.77
C ARG A 73 -2.66 6.54 10.46
N PHE A 74 -3.89 6.05 10.25
CA PHE A 74 -4.10 4.65 9.87
C PHE A 74 -3.51 4.35 8.49
N ALA A 75 -3.66 5.26 7.51
CA ALA A 75 -3.04 5.10 6.20
C ALA A 75 -1.51 4.94 6.31
N TYR A 76 -0.82 5.77 7.10
CA TYR A 76 0.62 5.58 7.34
C TYR A 76 0.96 4.23 7.97
N GLY A 77 0.13 3.74 8.89
CA GLY A 77 0.28 2.39 9.45
C GLY A 77 0.23 1.30 8.37
N PHE A 78 -0.74 1.39 7.45
CA PHE A 78 -0.83 0.49 6.31
C PHE A 78 0.32 0.64 5.31
N LEU A 79 0.82 1.86 5.10
CA LEU A 79 1.99 2.08 4.25
C LEU A 79 3.25 1.42 4.81
N VAL A 80 3.49 1.57 6.11
CA VAL A 80 4.61 0.90 6.79
C VAL A 80 4.44 -0.62 6.71
N ALA A 81 3.23 -1.11 6.96
CA ALA A 81 2.93 -2.54 6.82
C ALA A 81 3.20 -3.04 5.40
N ALA A 82 2.82 -2.28 4.35
CA ALA A 82 3.10 -2.63 2.96
C ALA A 82 4.59 -2.68 2.65
N VAL A 83 5.37 -1.70 3.12
CA VAL A 83 6.84 -1.71 2.94
C VAL A 83 7.48 -2.90 3.67
N VAL A 84 7.13 -3.12 4.94
CA VAL A 84 7.69 -4.21 5.75
C VAL A 84 7.37 -5.58 5.14
N THR A 85 6.09 -5.82 4.82
CA THR A 85 5.66 -7.08 4.20
C THR A 85 6.27 -7.26 2.80
N GLY A 86 6.48 -6.19 2.04
CA GLY A 86 7.17 -6.24 0.75
C GLY A 86 8.65 -6.62 0.87
N VAL A 87 9.36 -6.05 1.85
CA VAL A 87 10.75 -6.42 2.16
C VAL A 87 10.85 -7.88 2.62
N LEU A 88 9.94 -8.32 3.49
CA LEU A 88 9.85 -9.72 3.92
C LEU A 88 9.55 -10.66 2.74
N ALA A 89 8.68 -10.27 1.82
CA ALA A 89 8.41 -11.03 0.59
C ALA A 89 9.65 -11.11 -0.30
N GLY A 90 10.40 -10.02 -0.45
CA GLY A 90 11.65 -10.00 -1.21
C GLY A 90 12.71 -10.93 -0.63
N LEU A 91 12.85 -10.94 0.71
CA LEU A 91 13.76 -11.84 1.43
C LEU A 91 13.34 -13.31 1.29
N ALA A 92 12.08 -13.62 1.55
CA ALA A 92 11.56 -14.99 1.46
C ALA A 92 11.57 -15.51 0.01
N GLY A 93 11.31 -14.64 -0.97
CA GLY A 93 11.33 -14.96 -2.39
C GLY A 93 12.74 -15.09 -2.97
N HIS A 94 13.77 -14.53 -2.32
CA HIS A 94 15.13 -14.37 -2.88
C HIS A 94 15.15 -13.49 -4.14
N TRP A 95 14.30 -12.47 -4.22
CA TRP A 95 14.11 -11.66 -5.44
C TRP A 95 15.03 -10.44 -5.51
N TRP A 96 15.93 -10.26 -4.55
CA TRP A 96 16.81 -9.09 -4.43
C TRP A 96 17.75 -8.83 -5.61
N GLY A 97 18.01 -9.84 -6.45
CA GLY A 97 18.75 -9.66 -7.70
C GLY A 97 17.93 -9.02 -8.83
N GLN A 98 16.61 -8.91 -8.67
CA GLN A 98 15.73 -8.39 -9.70
C GLN A 98 15.59 -6.87 -9.63
N ARG A 99 15.78 -6.21 -10.77
CA ARG A 99 15.84 -4.74 -10.85
C ARG A 99 14.49 -4.09 -10.57
N TRP A 100 13.38 -4.78 -10.81
CA TRP A 100 12.03 -4.26 -10.59
C TRP A 100 11.68 -4.02 -9.11
N ILE A 101 12.27 -4.77 -8.17
CA ILE A 101 12.05 -4.52 -6.72
C ILE A 101 12.70 -3.21 -6.31
N TRP A 102 13.94 -2.98 -6.76
CA TRP A 102 14.65 -1.74 -6.49
C TRP A 102 13.93 -0.55 -7.12
N ALA A 103 13.46 -0.68 -8.37
CA ALA A 103 12.67 0.34 -9.04
C ALA A 103 11.40 0.69 -8.25
N ALA A 104 10.66 -0.32 -7.78
CA ALA A 104 9.44 -0.10 -6.99
C ALA A 104 9.73 0.55 -5.64
N LEU A 105 10.79 0.12 -4.94
CA LEU A 105 11.18 0.68 -3.65
C LEU A 105 11.59 2.15 -3.78
N VAL A 106 12.45 2.47 -4.75
CA VAL A 106 12.86 3.85 -5.06
C VAL A 106 11.64 4.69 -5.43
N LEU A 107 10.74 4.16 -6.25
CA LEU A 107 9.54 4.86 -6.67
C LEU A 107 8.64 5.21 -5.48
N VAL A 108 8.41 4.28 -4.55
CA VAL A 108 7.65 4.56 -3.31
C VAL A 108 8.31 5.67 -2.50
N ILE A 109 9.63 5.62 -2.31
CA ILE A 109 10.38 6.63 -1.55
C ILE A 109 10.28 8.01 -2.22
N VAL A 110 10.45 8.08 -3.54
CA VAL A 110 10.30 9.31 -4.33
C VAL A 110 8.89 9.85 -4.18
N MET A 111 7.86 9.01 -4.26
CA MET A 111 6.46 9.44 -4.12
C MET A 111 6.17 9.99 -2.71
N MET A 112 6.72 9.36 -1.67
CA MET A 112 6.63 9.87 -0.30
C MET A 112 7.29 11.26 -0.18
N GLY A 113 8.46 11.45 -0.80
CA GLY A 113 9.15 12.74 -0.83
C GLY A 113 8.36 13.83 -1.56
N VAL A 114 7.87 13.53 -2.77
CA VAL A 114 7.09 14.46 -3.60
C VAL A 114 5.79 14.85 -2.90
N MET A 115 4.98 13.89 -2.47
CA MET A 115 3.73 14.18 -1.75
C MET A 115 3.98 14.89 -0.41
N GLY A 116 5.07 14.54 0.29
CA GLY A 116 5.48 15.22 1.52
C GLY A 116 5.84 16.70 1.29
N ALA A 117 6.61 17.00 0.24
CA ALA A 117 6.97 18.37 -0.12
C ALA A 117 5.74 19.19 -0.53
N MET A 118 4.85 18.60 -1.34
CA MET A 118 3.58 19.24 -1.73
C MET A 118 2.66 19.50 -0.52
N SER A 119 2.70 18.64 0.50
CA SER A 119 1.91 18.80 1.73
C SER A 119 2.44 19.93 2.64
N ARG A 120 3.76 20.17 2.68
CA ARG A 120 4.36 21.23 3.53
C ARG A 120 3.87 22.62 3.16
N GLY A 121 3.88 22.97 1.87
CA GLY A 121 3.34 24.25 1.39
C GLY A 121 1.84 24.43 1.69
N TYR A 122 1.14 23.32 1.91
CA TYR A 122 -0.26 23.28 2.31
C TYR A 122 -0.48 23.65 3.78
N HIS A 123 0.36 23.10 4.67
CA HIS A 123 0.29 23.38 6.11
C HIS A 123 0.75 24.81 6.43
N GLU A 124 1.77 25.30 5.73
CA GLU A 124 2.27 26.68 5.88
C GLU A 124 1.23 27.72 5.42
N ALA A 125 0.58 27.52 4.27
CA ALA A 125 -0.50 28.39 3.80
C ALA A 125 -1.71 28.42 4.76
N ARG A 126 -1.94 27.31 5.48
CA ARG A 126 -3.02 27.19 6.49
C ARG A 126 -2.67 27.89 7.81
N GLN A 127 -1.40 27.99 8.17
CA GLN A 127 -0.92 28.67 9.38
C GLN A 127 -0.77 30.18 9.17
N ALA A 128 -0.48 30.64 7.95
CA ALA A 128 -0.28 32.06 7.62
C ALA A 128 -1.59 32.88 7.44
N GLY A 129 -2.77 32.28 7.66
CA GLY A 129 -4.00 33.02 7.93
C GLY A 129 -4.72 33.73 6.76
N GLY A 130 -4.39 33.52 5.48
CA GLY A 130 -5.04 34.38 4.46
C GLY A 130 -5.08 33.95 3.00
N ALA A 131 -4.31 32.94 2.57
CA ALA A 131 -4.52 32.35 1.26
C ALA A 131 -4.76 30.87 1.48
N VAL A 132 -6.04 30.46 1.43
CA VAL A 132 -6.35 29.05 1.18
C VAL A 132 -5.71 28.76 -0.17
N ALA A 133 -4.46 28.29 -0.15
CA ALA A 133 -3.84 27.66 -1.30
C ALA A 133 -4.87 26.65 -1.73
N ARG A 134 -5.58 26.96 -2.82
CA ARG A 134 -6.62 26.08 -3.32
C ARG A 134 -5.90 24.78 -3.55
N PRO A 135 -6.27 23.68 -2.88
CA PRO A 135 -5.66 22.41 -3.20
C PRO A 135 -5.80 22.28 -4.69
N ASN A 136 -4.70 22.07 -5.40
CA ASN A 136 -4.82 21.52 -6.73
C ASN A 136 -5.11 20.03 -6.50
N PRO A 137 -6.39 19.62 -6.37
CA PRO A 137 -6.72 18.27 -5.96
C PRO A 137 -6.33 17.31 -7.09
N VAL A 138 -6.33 17.83 -8.32
CA VAL A 138 -5.94 17.17 -9.56
C VAL A 138 -4.44 16.85 -9.54
N GLY A 139 -3.59 17.75 -9.04
CA GLY A 139 -2.16 17.49 -8.93
C GLY A 139 -1.86 16.29 -8.01
N PHE A 140 -2.49 16.24 -6.84
CA PHE A 140 -2.32 15.11 -5.91
C PHE A 140 -2.91 13.81 -6.47
N THR A 141 -4.06 13.85 -7.14
CA THR A 141 -4.66 12.64 -7.74
C THR A 141 -3.86 12.13 -8.93
N VAL A 142 -3.35 13.01 -9.79
CA VAL A 142 -2.54 12.62 -10.95
C VAL A 142 -1.23 11.98 -10.50
N VAL A 143 -0.52 12.60 -9.54
CA VAL A 143 0.73 12.03 -8.99
C VAL A 143 0.46 10.69 -8.30
N GLY A 144 -0.59 10.61 -7.48
CA GLY A 144 -0.95 9.38 -6.78
C GLY A 144 -1.38 8.25 -7.72
N ALA A 145 -2.27 8.53 -8.66
CA ALA A 145 -2.74 7.54 -9.63
C ALA A 145 -1.62 7.11 -10.59
N GLY A 146 -0.81 8.05 -11.07
CA GLY A 146 0.34 7.75 -11.93
C GLY A 146 1.37 6.86 -11.20
N GLY A 147 1.73 7.21 -9.97
CA GLY A 147 2.63 6.41 -9.14
C GLY A 147 2.09 4.99 -8.89
N LEU A 148 0.79 4.87 -8.58
CA LEU A 148 0.14 3.57 -8.39
C LEU A 148 0.15 2.71 -9.66
N LEU A 149 -0.18 3.30 -10.81
CA LEU A 149 -0.17 2.58 -12.10
C LEU A 149 1.22 2.05 -12.43
N ILE A 150 2.27 2.86 -12.20
CA ILE A 150 3.65 2.44 -12.43
C ILE A 150 4.04 1.32 -11.44
N LEU A 151 3.65 1.43 -10.16
CA LEU A 151 3.91 0.37 -9.18
C LEU A 151 3.24 -0.96 -9.56
N LEU A 152 1.96 -0.91 -9.98
CA LEU A 152 1.24 -2.09 -10.44
C LEU A 152 1.89 -2.68 -11.70
N TRP A 153 2.29 -1.82 -12.64
CA TRP A 153 3.00 -2.25 -13.85
C TRP A 153 4.31 -2.98 -13.53
N LEU A 154 5.13 -2.42 -12.62
CA LEU A 154 6.37 -3.05 -12.16
C LEU A 154 6.12 -4.41 -11.50
N MET A 155 5.08 -4.52 -10.67
CA MET A 155 4.77 -5.74 -9.91
C MET A 155 4.15 -6.85 -10.77
N VAL A 156 3.31 -6.49 -11.74
CA VAL A 156 2.56 -7.44 -12.57
C VAL A 156 3.41 -7.91 -13.75
N LEU A 157 4.02 -6.98 -14.48
CA LEU A 157 4.73 -7.31 -15.72
C LEU A 157 6.19 -7.66 -15.51
N LYS A 158 6.79 -7.27 -14.37
CA LYS A 158 8.19 -7.56 -13.99
C LYS A 158 9.16 -7.43 -15.19
N PRO A 159 9.18 -6.26 -15.85
CA PRO A 159 9.78 -6.09 -17.19
C PRO A 159 11.31 -6.25 -17.25
N PHE A 160 11.99 -6.40 -16.11
CA PHE A 160 13.45 -6.51 -16.00
C PHE A 160 13.87 -7.22 -14.72
#